data_AF-A0AAA9Z882-F1
#
_entry.id   AF-A0AAA9Z882-F1
#
_cell.length_a   1.000
_cell.length_b   1.000
_cell.length_c   1.000
_cell.angle_alpha   90.00
_cell.angle_beta   90.00
_cell.angle_gamma   90.00
#
_symmetry.space_group_name_H-M   'P 1'
#
loop_
_entity.id
_entity.type
_entity.pdbx_description
1 polymer ?
#
loop_
_entity_poly.entity_id
_entity_poly.type
_entity_poly.pdbx_seq_one_letter_code
_entity_poly.pdbx_strand_id
1 'polypeptide(L)'
;MSTLYRNAELFENLYFQKYPGYYDTMDAGYKDEKGYIYVTARDDDVINVAGHRISTSSLEDAVLRHPDIADAAVFGVPEPTKGQIPLCLYVIKEGVSKATAKLSVELITLIREVIGPIAAFRLVGRVDGLPRTRSGKTMRKAMADFAANKTVILPATIEDVEVFEDIRRALQELGYAMNAPMPVVGNKK
;
A
#
# COMPACT_ATOMS: atom_id res chain seq x y z
N MET A 1 25.11 -15.83 -20.46
CA MET A 1 24.67 -14.81 -19.48
C MET A 1 23.21 -15.08 -19.14
N SER A 2 22.88 -15.16 -17.86
CA SER A 2 21.48 -15.25 -17.41
C SER A 2 20.84 -13.86 -17.48
N THR A 3 19.58 -13.79 -17.91
CA THR A 3 18.84 -12.52 -18.07
C THR A 3 17.33 -12.78 -18.03
N LEU A 4 16.50 -11.73 -18.06
CA LEU A 4 15.06 -11.86 -18.28
C LEU A 4 14.79 -12.31 -19.73
N TYR A 5 13.86 -13.25 -19.91
CA TYR A 5 13.56 -13.83 -21.21
C TYR A 5 13.26 -12.75 -22.26
N ARG A 6 14.11 -12.68 -23.31
CA ARG A 6 14.04 -11.70 -24.40
C ARG A 6 14.03 -10.22 -23.96
N ASN A 7 14.51 -9.90 -22.76
CA ASN A 7 14.50 -8.52 -22.26
C ASN A 7 15.71 -8.21 -21.37
N ALA A 8 16.90 -8.20 -21.97
CA ALA A 8 18.14 -7.94 -21.25
C ALA A 8 18.26 -6.50 -20.74
N GLU A 9 17.73 -5.54 -21.49
CA GLU A 9 17.68 -4.13 -21.10
C GLU A 9 16.87 -3.95 -19.80
N LEU A 10 15.70 -4.58 -19.70
CA LEU A 10 14.91 -4.52 -18.47
C LEU A 10 15.63 -5.18 -17.29
N PHE A 11 16.39 -6.26 -17.51
CA PHE A 11 17.18 -6.91 -16.46
C PHE A 11 18.24 -5.95 -15.89
N GLU A 12 18.99 -5.26 -16.75
CA GLU A 12 19.99 -4.27 -16.32
C GLU A 12 19.33 -3.08 -15.60
N ASN A 13 18.27 -2.53 -16.18
CA ASN A 13 17.55 -1.39 -15.62
C ASN A 13 16.93 -1.68 -14.26
N LEU A 14 16.30 -2.85 -14.09
CA LEU A 14 15.62 -3.20 -12.83
C LEU A 14 16.61 -3.49 -11.71
N TYR A 15 17.71 -4.20 -11.99
CA TYR A 15 18.50 -4.82 -10.94
C TYR A 15 19.88 -4.17 -10.72
N PHE A 16 20.45 -3.45 -11.68
CA PHE A 16 21.84 -2.98 -11.60
C PHE A 16 22.03 -1.47 -11.82
N GLN A 17 21.03 -0.78 -12.35
CA GLN A 17 21.14 0.64 -12.65
C GLN A 17 21.07 1.54 -11.39
N LYS A 18 20.18 1.20 -10.45
CA LYS A 18 19.94 2.02 -9.24
C LYS A 18 21.14 2.06 -8.29
N TYR A 19 21.87 0.95 -8.19
CA TYR A 19 23.06 0.81 -7.34
C TYR A 19 24.22 0.22 -8.17
N PRO A 20 24.98 1.05 -8.89
CA PRO A 20 26.06 0.56 -9.75
C PRO A 20 27.04 -0.35 -9.02
N GLY A 21 27.29 -1.54 -9.57
CA GLY A 21 28.15 -2.57 -8.97
C GLY A 21 27.46 -3.50 -7.97
N TYR A 22 26.18 -3.29 -7.67
CA TYR A 22 25.38 -4.11 -6.76
C TYR A 22 24.07 -4.58 -7.42
N TYR A 23 23.51 -5.68 -6.92
CA TYR A 23 22.18 -6.17 -7.31
C TYR A 23 21.13 -5.59 -6.36
N ASP A 24 20.15 -4.87 -6.89
CA ASP A 24 18.99 -4.39 -6.13
C ASP A 24 18.02 -5.55 -5.86
N THR A 25 17.99 -6.04 -4.62
CA THR A 25 17.02 -7.06 -4.19
C THR A 25 15.60 -6.49 -4.10
N MET A 26 15.47 -5.16 -4.08
CA MET A 26 14.24 -4.41 -3.80
C MET A 26 13.65 -4.70 -2.42
N ASP A 27 14.49 -5.20 -1.50
CA ASP A 27 14.15 -5.41 -0.09
C ASP A 27 14.87 -4.36 0.76
N ALA A 28 14.13 -3.73 1.68
CA ALA A 28 14.64 -2.74 2.61
C ALA A 28 14.87 -3.37 3.99
N GLY A 29 16.00 -3.04 4.62
CA GLY A 29 16.39 -3.62 5.89
C GLY A 29 17.58 -2.93 6.52
N TYR A 30 18.08 -3.49 7.62
CA TYR A 30 19.31 -3.04 8.26
C TYR A 30 20.16 -4.22 8.72
N LYS A 31 21.44 -3.97 8.91
CA LYS A 31 22.39 -4.92 9.49
C LYS A 31 22.78 -4.44 10.87
N ASP A 32 22.66 -5.29 11.88
CA ASP A 32 23.10 -4.94 13.23
C ASP A 32 24.63 -5.03 13.41
N GLU A 33 25.12 -4.59 14.56
CA GLU A 33 26.54 -4.61 14.92
C GLU A 33 27.14 -6.03 14.96
N LYS A 34 26.30 -7.04 15.14
CA LYS A 34 26.69 -8.46 15.16
C LYS A 34 26.67 -9.09 13.76
N GLY A 35 26.29 -8.33 12.74
CA GLY A 35 26.26 -8.77 11.35
C GLY A 35 24.96 -9.45 10.91
N TYR A 36 23.91 -9.48 11.73
CA TYR A 36 22.62 -10.04 11.35
C TYR A 36 21.85 -9.07 10.45
N ILE A 37 21.21 -9.59 9.41
CA ILE A 37 20.41 -8.83 8.45
C ILE A 37 18.94 -8.98 8.77
N TYR A 38 18.23 -7.86 8.92
CA TYR A 38 16.79 -7.80 9.15
C TYR A 38 16.12 -7.21 7.93
N VAL A 39 15.34 -8.01 7.21
CA VAL A 39 14.50 -7.54 6.10
C VAL A 39 13.19 -7.02 6.68
N THR A 40 12.95 -5.72 6.51
CA THR A 40 11.85 -5.00 7.16
C THR A 40 10.67 -4.68 6.25
N ALA A 41 10.91 -4.53 4.95
CA ALA A 41 9.87 -4.23 3.97
C ALA A 41 10.40 -4.49 2.56
N ARG A 42 9.51 -4.48 1.58
CA ARG A 42 9.91 -4.20 0.22
C ARG A 42 10.21 -2.71 0.06
N ASP A 43 11.19 -2.34 -0.75
CA ASP A 43 11.50 -0.91 -0.99
C ASP A 43 10.32 -0.18 -1.65
N ASP A 44 9.44 -0.89 -2.36
CA ASP A 44 8.20 -0.33 -2.93
C ASP A 44 7.03 -0.22 -1.91
N ASP A 45 7.13 -0.84 -0.74
CA ASP A 45 6.15 -0.76 0.36
C ASP A 45 6.60 0.20 1.49
N VAL A 46 7.58 1.07 1.24
CA VAL A 46 8.03 2.11 2.19
C VAL A 46 7.56 3.49 1.73
N ILE A 47 6.91 4.23 2.63
CA ILE A 47 6.46 5.61 2.40
C ILE A 47 7.32 6.60 3.20
N ASN A 48 7.39 7.85 2.74
CA ASN A 48 8.11 8.91 3.43
C ASN A 48 7.14 9.91 4.07
N VAL A 49 7.08 9.90 5.40
CA VAL A 49 6.22 10.77 6.20
C VAL A 49 7.09 11.78 6.92
N ALA A 50 7.13 13.02 6.42
CA ALA A 50 7.92 14.11 7.01
C ALA A 50 9.42 13.74 7.24
N GLY A 51 10.01 12.97 6.32
CA GLY A 51 11.40 12.50 6.41
C GLY A 51 11.57 11.12 7.05
N HIS A 52 10.53 10.57 7.67
CA HIS A 52 10.56 9.24 8.27
C HIS A 52 10.16 8.17 7.25
N ARG A 53 11.00 7.16 7.09
CA ARG A 53 10.70 5.96 6.28
C ARG A 53 9.82 5.02 7.09
N ILE A 54 8.61 4.77 6.61
CA ILE A 54 7.61 3.97 7.29
C ILE A 54 7.18 2.81 6.39
N SER A 55 7.27 1.60 6.92
CA SER A 55 6.78 0.38 6.28
C SER A 55 5.25 0.37 6.32
N THR A 56 4.60 0.29 5.16
CA THR A 56 3.14 0.16 5.10
C THR A 56 2.67 -1.21 5.55
N SER A 57 3.45 -2.27 5.32
CA SER A 57 3.15 -3.61 5.82
C SER A 57 3.12 -3.66 7.36
N SER A 58 4.02 -2.94 8.03
CA SER A 58 4.01 -2.85 9.51
C SER A 58 2.75 -2.16 10.03
N LEU A 59 2.22 -1.19 9.29
CA LEU A 59 0.95 -0.53 9.62
C LEU A 59 -0.24 -1.46 9.38
N GLU A 60 -0.24 -2.21 8.27
CA GLU A 60 -1.25 -3.24 7.97
C GLU A 60 -1.29 -4.31 9.07
N ASP A 61 -0.13 -4.86 9.44
CA ASP A 61 -0.03 -5.87 10.49
C ASP A 61 -0.57 -5.37 11.83
N ALA A 62 -0.35 -4.09 12.15
CA ALA A 62 -0.90 -3.49 13.35
C ALA A 62 -2.42 -3.31 13.26
N VAL A 63 -2.96 -2.89 12.11
CA VAL A 63 -4.42 -2.81 11.87
C VAL A 63 -5.08 -4.19 11.97
N LEU A 64 -4.47 -5.22 11.40
CA LEU A 64 -4.98 -6.59 11.37
C LEU A 64 -5.01 -7.28 12.75
N ARG A 65 -4.34 -6.72 13.76
CA ARG A 65 -4.47 -7.17 15.16
C ARG A 65 -5.83 -6.83 15.76
N HIS A 66 -6.57 -5.89 15.16
CA HIS A 66 -7.89 -5.52 15.65
C HIS A 66 -8.91 -6.65 15.35
N PRO A 67 -9.67 -7.13 16.36
CA PRO A 67 -10.47 -8.35 16.22
C PRO A 67 -11.59 -8.26 15.18
N ASP A 68 -12.07 -7.05 14.88
CA ASP A 68 -13.17 -6.81 13.95
C ASP A 68 -12.72 -6.66 12.48
N ILE A 69 -11.40 -6.57 12.21
CA ILE A 69 -10.86 -6.34 10.87
C ILE A 69 -10.56 -7.69 10.20
N ALA A 70 -11.07 -7.87 8.98
CA ALA A 70 -10.83 -9.04 8.16
C ALA A 70 -9.60 -8.86 7.27
N ASP A 71 -9.44 -7.67 6.69
CA ASP A 71 -8.39 -7.36 5.74
C ASP A 71 -8.06 -5.86 5.77
N ALA A 72 -6.84 -5.49 5.39
CA ALA A 72 -6.39 -4.11 5.37
C ALA A 72 -5.30 -3.88 4.31
N ALA A 73 -5.32 -2.69 3.72
CA ALA A 73 -4.26 -2.20 2.87
C ALA A 73 -3.88 -0.78 3.26
N VAL A 74 -2.60 -0.54 3.48
CA VAL A 74 -2.03 0.78 3.78
C VAL A 74 -1.13 1.21 2.64
N PHE A 75 -1.31 2.45 2.21
CA PHE A 75 -0.48 3.06 1.17
C PHE A 75 -0.30 4.55 1.42
N GLY A 76 0.74 5.12 0.81
CA GLY A 76 1.05 6.54 0.94
C GLY A 76 0.18 7.38 0.00
N VAL A 77 -0.44 8.42 0.55
CA VAL A 77 -1.15 9.43 -0.24
C VAL A 77 -0.48 10.80 -0.11
N PRO A 78 -0.54 11.66 -1.14
CA PRO A 78 0.06 12.99 -1.08
C PRO A 78 -0.51 13.83 0.07
N GLU A 79 0.35 14.58 0.75
CA GLU A 79 -0.02 15.52 1.80
C GLU A 79 0.86 16.78 1.70
N PRO A 80 0.28 18.00 1.67
CA PRO A 80 1.03 19.22 1.35
C PRO A 80 2.22 19.54 2.26
N THR A 81 2.20 19.12 3.51
CA THR A 81 3.21 19.47 4.52
C THR A 81 4.19 18.34 4.77
N LYS A 82 3.73 17.09 4.73
CA LYS A 82 4.53 15.90 5.09
C LYS A 82 5.03 15.12 3.89
N GLY A 83 4.70 15.54 2.67
CA GLY A 83 4.99 14.84 1.43
C GLY A 83 4.01 13.69 1.21
N GLN A 84 4.07 12.67 2.06
CA GLN A 84 3.08 11.60 2.12
C GLN A 84 2.60 11.36 3.55
N ILE A 85 1.38 10.82 3.67
CA ILE A 85 0.88 10.21 4.90
C ILE A 85 0.24 8.85 4.59
N PRO A 86 0.18 7.92 5.56
CA PRO A 86 -0.50 6.65 5.35
C PRO A 86 -2.02 6.85 5.31
N LEU A 87 -2.65 6.18 4.35
CA LEU A 87 -4.08 5.94 4.29
C LEU A 87 -4.32 4.43 4.34
N CYS A 88 -5.23 4.01 5.21
CA CYS A 88 -5.65 2.62 5.32
C CYS A 88 -7.05 2.43 4.74
N LEU A 89 -7.20 1.46 3.84
CA LEU A 89 -8.50 0.90 3.49
C LEU A 89 -8.65 -0.43 4.22
N TYR A 90 -9.81 -0.69 4.83
CA TYR A 90 -10.03 -1.88 5.63
C TYR A 90 -11.38 -2.54 5.33
N VAL A 91 -11.41 -3.86 5.46
CA VAL A 91 -12.60 -4.71 5.35
C VAL A 91 -12.91 -5.25 6.75
N ILE A 92 -14.18 -5.23 7.14
CA ILE A 92 -14.63 -5.77 8.43
C ILE A 92 -15.00 -7.25 8.30
N LYS A 93 -14.92 -8.00 9.40
CA LYS A 93 -15.39 -9.38 9.44
C LYS A 93 -16.92 -9.45 9.31
N GLU A 94 -17.41 -10.53 8.71
CA GLU A 94 -18.84 -10.82 8.65
C GLU A 94 -19.45 -10.85 10.06
N GLY A 95 -20.68 -10.33 10.19
CA GLY A 95 -21.41 -10.28 11.47
C GLY A 95 -21.00 -9.13 12.40
N VAL A 96 -19.99 -8.32 12.06
CA VAL A 96 -19.65 -7.11 12.82
C VAL A 96 -20.62 -5.97 12.48
N SER A 97 -21.34 -5.47 13.50
CA SER A 97 -22.30 -4.36 13.37
C SER A 97 -21.77 -3.01 13.90
N LYS A 98 -20.48 -2.95 14.27
CA LYS A 98 -19.87 -1.74 14.82
C LYS A 98 -19.86 -0.62 13.78
N ALA A 99 -20.20 0.60 14.21
CA ALA A 99 -20.22 1.77 13.34
C ALA A 99 -18.82 2.10 12.79
N THR A 100 -18.73 2.42 11.50
CA THR A 100 -17.49 2.76 10.79
C THR A 100 -16.70 3.84 11.53
N ALA A 101 -17.35 4.91 11.99
CA ALA A 101 -16.69 5.99 12.71
C ALA A 101 -15.98 5.52 14.01
N LYS A 102 -16.58 4.56 14.72
CA LYS A 102 -16.00 4.01 15.94
C LYS A 102 -14.78 3.14 15.64
N LEU A 103 -14.88 2.26 14.64
CA LEU A 103 -13.74 1.45 14.18
C LEU A 103 -12.59 2.33 13.70
N SER A 104 -12.88 3.37 12.93
CA SER A 104 -11.88 4.31 12.44
C SER A 104 -11.06 4.94 13.59
N VAL A 105 -11.72 5.35 14.68
CA VAL A 105 -11.03 5.88 15.87
C VAL A 105 -10.22 4.81 16.59
N GLU A 106 -10.75 3.59 16.73
CA GLU A 106 -10.04 2.45 17.34
C GLU A 106 -8.76 2.11 16.57
N LEU A 107 -8.80 2.06 15.23
CA LEU A 107 -7.64 1.77 14.38
C LEU A 107 -6.56 2.86 14.46
N ILE A 108 -6.95 4.14 14.44
CA ILE A 108 -6.01 5.26 14.59
C ILE A 108 -5.32 5.19 15.96
N THR A 109 -6.08 4.86 17.00
CA THR A 109 -5.55 4.74 18.37
C THR A 109 -4.58 3.58 18.48
N LEU A 110 -4.95 2.41 17.94
CA LEU A 110 -4.10 1.22 17.92
C LEU A 110 -2.75 1.47 17.23
N ILE A 111 -2.74 2.12 16.06
CA ILE A 111 -1.49 2.45 15.36
C ILE A 111 -0.63 3.42 16.17
N ARG A 112 -1.26 4.40 16.82
CA ARG A 112 -0.55 5.35 17.68
C ARG A 112 0.09 4.69 18.89
N GLU A 113 -0.52 3.63 19.42
CA GLU A 113 0.04 2.84 20.53
C GLU A 113 1.16 1.89 20.07
N VAL A 114 1.00 1.22 18.93
CA VAL A 114 1.93 0.19 18.45
C VAL A 114 3.15 0.78 17.73
N ILE A 115 2.93 1.75 16.85
CA ILE A 115 3.97 2.34 15.99
C ILE A 115 4.41 3.72 16.50
N GLY A 116 3.48 4.45 17.13
CA GLY A 116 3.74 5.78 17.66
C GLY A 116 3.19 6.92 16.79
N PRO A 117 3.17 8.14 17.33
CA PRO A 117 2.62 9.32 16.64
C PRO A 117 3.40 9.72 15.38
N ILE A 118 4.63 9.23 15.23
CA ILE A 118 5.51 9.48 14.08
C ILE A 118 4.90 9.00 12.76
N ALA A 119 4.01 8.00 12.81
CA ALA A 119 3.30 7.49 11.64
C ALA A 119 2.34 8.50 11.00
N ALA A 120 1.94 9.55 11.73
CA ALA A 120 0.93 10.51 11.29
C ALA A 120 -0.37 9.84 10.76
N PHE A 121 -0.68 8.65 11.26
CA PHE A 121 -1.78 7.82 10.80
C PHE A 121 -3.12 8.41 11.22
N ARG A 122 -3.92 8.87 10.25
CA ARG A 122 -5.19 9.57 10.50
C ARG A 122 -6.27 9.32 9.45
N LEU A 123 -5.95 8.63 8.36
CA LEU A 123 -6.86 8.38 7.25
C LEU A 123 -7.20 6.90 7.18
N VAL A 124 -8.47 6.59 7.41
CA VAL A 124 -8.99 5.23 7.43
C VAL A 124 -10.34 5.20 6.73
N GLY A 125 -10.49 4.34 5.73
CA GLY A 125 -11.71 4.16 4.96
C GLY A 125 -12.16 2.72 5.01
N ARG A 126 -13.44 2.50 5.29
CA ARG A 126 -14.03 1.16 5.15
C ARG A 126 -14.30 0.90 3.68
N VAL A 127 -13.99 -0.31 3.23
CA VAL A 127 -14.34 -0.82 1.91
C VAL A 127 -14.93 -2.22 2.02
N ASP A 128 -15.66 -2.64 1.00
CA ASP A 128 -16.27 -3.96 0.88
C ASP A 128 -15.25 -5.01 0.40
N GLY A 129 -14.18 -4.58 -0.28
CA GLY A 129 -13.10 -5.44 -0.73
C GLY A 129 -11.82 -4.67 -1.05
N LEU A 130 -10.73 -5.42 -1.27
CA LEU A 130 -9.44 -4.87 -1.69
C LEU A 130 -8.99 -5.48 -3.02
N PRO A 131 -8.45 -4.68 -3.96
CA PRO A 131 -8.08 -5.15 -5.28
C PRO A 131 -6.85 -6.04 -5.19
N ARG A 132 -7.02 -7.29 -5.64
CA ARG A 132 -5.96 -8.30 -5.66
C ARG A 132 -5.78 -8.88 -7.05
N THR A 133 -4.56 -9.27 -7.36
CA THR A 133 -4.30 -10.16 -8.49
C THR A 133 -4.66 -11.60 -8.13
N ARG A 134 -4.89 -12.48 -9.11
CA ARG A 134 -5.18 -13.93 -8.92
C ARG A 134 -4.20 -14.72 -8.05
N SER A 135 -3.01 -14.18 -7.78
CA SER A 135 -2.04 -14.75 -6.84
C SER A 135 -2.17 -14.20 -5.41
N GLY A 136 -3.22 -13.43 -5.12
CA GLY A 136 -3.48 -12.80 -3.82
C GLY A 136 -2.74 -11.48 -3.58
N LYS A 137 -1.89 -11.00 -4.48
CA LYS A 137 -1.13 -9.75 -4.27
C LYS A 137 -2.05 -8.53 -4.21
N THR A 138 -2.02 -7.81 -3.08
CA THR A 138 -2.70 -6.52 -2.90
C THR A 138 -2.14 -5.47 -3.86
N MET A 139 -3.00 -4.77 -4.58
CA MET A 139 -2.61 -3.76 -5.56
C MET A 139 -2.40 -2.36 -4.95
N ARG A 140 -1.49 -2.24 -3.97
CA ARG A 140 -1.22 -0.99 -3.22
C ARG A 140 -0.88 0.19 -4.13
N LYS A 141 0.01 -0.02 -5.09
CA LYS A 141 0.41 1.03 -6.05
C LYS A 141 -0.77 1.55 -6.86
N ALA A 142 -1.67 0.66 -7.30
CA ALA A 142 -2.87 1.07 -8.04
C ALA A 142 -3.80 1.91 -7.17
N MET A 143 -4.01 1.54 -5.90
CA MET A 143 -4.80 2.34 -4.96
C MET A 143 -4.14 3.70 -4.65
N ALA A 144 -2.82 3.74 -4.48
CA ALA A 144 -2.07 4.98 -4.25
C ALA A 144 -2.13 5.93 -5.44
N ASP A 145 -1.92 5.40 -6.65
CA ASP A 145 -2.01 6.18 -7.89
C ASP A 145 -3.45 6.67 -8.14
N PHE A 146 -4.46 5.83 -7.83
CA PHE A 146 -5.87 6.21 -7.91
C PHE A 146 -6.21 7.34 -6.93
N ALA A 147 -5.80 7.22 -5.66
CA ALA A 147 -5.97 8.26 -4.64
C ALA A 147 -5.31 9.60 -5.05
N ALA A 148 -4.20 9.53 -5.78
CA ALA A 148 -3.48 10.68 -6.33
C ALA A 148 -4.05 11.23 -7.65
N ASN A 149 -5.26 10.80 -8.07
CA ASN A 149 -5.91 11.19 -9.32
C ASN A 149 -5.13 10.83 -10.60
N LYS A 150 -4.28 9.80 -10.55
CA LYS A 150 -3.55 9.32 -11.74
C LYS A 150 -4.38 8.28 -12.50
N THR A 151 -4.08 8.15 -13.79
CA THR A 151 -4.60 7.03 -14.60
C THR A 151 -3.98 5.72 -14.12
N VAL A 152 -4.82 4.74 -13.82
CA VAL A 152 -4.40 3.42 -13.36
C VAL A 152 -4.68 2.39 -14.44
N ILE A 153 -3.63 1.68 -14.87
CA ILE A 153 -3.72 0.54 -15.78
C ILE A 153 -3.52 -0.73 -14.94
N LEU A 154 -4.58 -1.52 -14.81
CA LEU A 154 -4.57 -2.78 -14.06
C LEU A 154 -4.03 -3.91 -14.96
N PRO A 155 -3.33 -4.91 -14.39
CA PRO A 155 -2.95 -6.10 -15.13
C PRO A 155 -4.19 -6.96 -15.41
N ALA A 156 -4.15 -7.75 -16.48
CA ALA A 156 -5.21 -8.72 -16.79
C ALA A 156 -5.39 -9.83 -15.73
N THR A 157 -4.52 -9.87 -14.72
CA THR A 157 -4.57 -10.79 -13.59
C THR A 157 -5.36 -10.23 -12.40
N ILE A 158 -5.95 -9.04 -12.48
CA ILE A 158 -6.89 -8.55 -11.46
C ILE A 158 -8.05 -9.55 -11.29
N GLU A 159 -8.44 -9.81 -10.05
CA GLU A 159 -9.57 -10.68 -9.71
C GLU A 159 -10.90 -9.97 -9.95
N ASP A 160 -11.03 -8.77 -9.39
CA ASP A 160 -12.22 -7.95 -9.49
C ASP A 160 -11.85 -6.46 -9.62
N VAL A 161 -12.39 -5.83 -10.67
CA VAL A 161 -12.18 -4.41 -10.97
C VAL A 161 -13.26 -3.54 -10.30
N GLU A 162 -14.44 -4.10 -10.04
CA GLU A 162 -15.61 -3.39 -9.52
C GLU A 162 -15.36 -2.87 -8.10
N VAL A 163 -14.44 -3.50 -7.35
CA VAL A 163 -13.94 -3.04 -6.05
C VAL A 163 -13.49 -1.57 -6.07
N PHE A 164 -13.01 -1.06 -7.21
CA PHE A 164 -12.59 0.34 -7.32
C PHE A 164 -13.75 1.34 -7.23
N GLU A 165 -15.00 0.94 -7.48
CA GLU A 165 -16.16 1.83 -7.31
C GLU A 165 -16.37 2.19 -5.85
N ASP A 166 -16.27 1.19 -4.97
CA ASP A 166 -16.37 1.37 -3.53
C ASP A 166 -15.12 2.07 -2.97
N ILE A 167 -13.92 1.69 -3.42
CA ILE A 167 -12.68 2.40 -3.06
C ILE A 167 -12.79 3.88 -3.41
N ARG A 168 -13.34 4.23 -4.58
CA ARG A 168 -13.54 5.63 -4.98
C ARG A 168 -14.42 6.37 -3.97
N ARG A 169 -15.53 5.77 -3.55
CA ARG A 169 -16.42 6.35 -2.53
C ARG A 169 -15.66 6.60 -1.23
N ALA A 170 -14.97 5.59 -0.70
CA ALA A 170 -14.19 5.70 0.54
C ALA A 170 -13.08 6.76 0.43
N LEU A 171 -12.38 6.83 -0.70
CA LEU A 171 -11.33 7.83 -0.93
C LEU A 171 -11.89 9.25 -1.03
N GLN A 172 -13.04 9.43 -1.70
CA GLN A 172 -13.67 10.74 -1.86
C GLN A 172 -14.17 11.30 -0.52
N GLU A 173 -14.68 10.45 0.37
CA GLU A 173 -15.00 10.82 1.76
C GLU A 173 -13.77 11.32 2.53
N LEU A 174 -12.59 10.81 2.19
CA LEU A 174 -11.30 11.22 2.77
C LEU A 174 -10.62 12.37 2.01
N GLY A 175 -11.25 12.91 0.96
CA GLY A 175 -10.73 14.03 0.15
C GLY A 175 -9.74 13.64 -0.96
N TYR A 176 -9.68 12.36 -1.32
CA TYR A 176 -8.80 11.81 -2.37
C TYR A 176 -9.61 11.29 -3.56
N ALA A 177 -8.96 11.04 -4.70
CA ALA A 177 -9.60 10.53 -5.92
C ALA A 177 -10.82 11.34 -6.41
N MET A 178 -10.84 12.66 -6.18
CA MET A 178 -11.96 13.54 -6.55
C MET A 178 -12.20 13.57 -8.07
N ASN A 179 -11.13 13.50 -8.87
CA ASN A 179 -11.17 13.56 -10.33
C ASN A 179 -10.47 12.35 -10.98
N ALA A 180 -10.28 11.27 -10.22
CA ALA A 180 -9.56 10.10 -10.72
C ALA A 180 -10.42 9.35 -11.77
N PRO A 181 -9.89 9.09 -12.98
CA PRO A 181 -10.57 8.22 -13.93
C PRO A 181 -10.59 6.79 -13.38
N MET A 182 -11.69 6.06 -13.60
CA MET A 182 -11.79 4.66 -13.18
C MET A 182 -10.64 3.83 -13.80
N PRO A 183 -10.04 2.90 -13.05
CA PRO A 183 -8.96 2.07 -13.56
C PRO A 183 -9.39 1.25 -14.77
N VAL A 184 -8.47 1.07 -15.72
CA VAL A 184 -8.70 0.29 -16.94
C VAL A 184 -7.81 -0.94 -16.95
N VAL A 185 -8.34 -2.09 -17.41
CA VAL A 185 -7.52 -3.30 -17.57
C VAL A 185 -6.68 -3.19 -18.83
N GLY A 186 -5.37 -3.31 -18.69
CA GLY A 186 -4.45 -3.33 -19.83
C GLY A 186 -4.65 -4.58 -20.68
N ASN A 187 -4.65 -4.42 -22.01
CA ASN A 187 -4.71 -5.54 -22.94
C ASN A 187 -3.52 -6.49 -22.73
N LYS A 188 -3.76 -7.80 -22.76
CA LYS A 188 -2.71 -8.82 -22.83
C LYS A 188 -1.86 -8.54 -24.08
N LYS A 189 -0.60 -8.17 -23.89
CA LYS A 189 0.44 -8.36 -24.92
C LYS A 189 0.96 -9.78 -24.84
#